data_AF-A0AA38CEU1-F1
#
_entry.id   AF-A0AA38CEU1-F1
#
_cell.length_a   1.000
_cell.length_b   1.000
_cell.length_c   1.000
_cell.angle_alpha   90.00
_cell.angle_beta   90.00
_cell.angle_gamma   90.00
#
_symmetry.space_group_name_H-M   'P 1'
#
loop_
_entity.id
_entity.type
_entity.pdbx_description
1 polymer ?
#
loop_
_entity_poly.entity_id
_entity_poly.type
_entity_poly.pdbx_seq_one_letter_code
_entity_poly.pdbx_strand_id
1 'polypeptide(L)'
;MVLKLIRAFCQRIFNPSTSLHLPPIKMTRWFLSSASSNAQLKEGDILRKERSFTYEDVVEYSQLSQDSNPIHLDSAQAKESGFKDTVVHGMLYAALFPSIIAFHFPGAIYVSQTLQFKAPVCIDDNLLAEVQALELREHRQKY
;
A
#
# COMPACT_ATOMS: atom_id res chain seq x y z
N MET A 1 -2.40 -18.94 -9.67
CA MET A 1 -3.04 -18.99 -8.34
C MET A 1 -4.02 -17.84 -8.25
N VAL A 2 -5.31 -18.09 -7.98
CA VAL A 2 -6.29 -17.01 -7.75
C VAL A 2 -6.37 -16.82 -6.25
N LEU A 3 -5.79 -15.74 -5.71
CA LEU A 3 -6.04 -15.39 -4.31
C LEU A 3 -7.46 -14.85 -4.22
N LYS A 4 -8.36 -15.65 -3.66
CA LYS A 4 -9.70 -15.19 -3.30
C LYS A 4 -9.66 -14.70 -1.86
N LEU A 5 -9.82 -13.39 -1.74
CA LEU A 5 -9.96 -12.62 -0.50
C LEU A 5 -8.72 -12.62 0.41
N ILE A 6 -7.98 -11.52 0.29
CA ILE A 6 -6.97 -11.09 1.25
C ILE A 6 -7.69 -10.23 2.27
N ARG A 7 -7.53 -10.54 3.55
CA ARG A 7 -7.80 -9.51 4.56
C ARG A 7 -6.63 -8.54 4.49
N ALA A 8 -6.91 -7.40 3.90
CA ALA A 8 -5.98 -6.28 3.75
C ALA A 8 -6.32 -5.26 4.83
N PHE A 9 -5.39 -5.05 5.75
CA PHE A 9 -5.55 -4.05 6.80
C PHE A 9 -4.35 -3.10 6.76
N CYS A 10 -4.64 -1.82 6.86
CA CYS A 10 -3.63 -0.78 7.01
C CYS A 10 -3.86 -0.11 8.36
N GLN A 11 -2.85 -0.13 9.23
CA GLN A 11 -2.88 0.56 10.51
C GLN A 11 -1.72 1.53 10.64
N ARG A 12 -1.98 2.68 11.24
CA ARG A 12 -0.96 3.65 11.65
C ARG A 12 -0.11 3.00 12.75
N ILE A 13 1.20 2.92 12.56
CA ILE A 13 2.14 2.53 13.62
C ILE A 13 2.51 3.80 14.40
N PHE A 14 2.22 3.82 15.70
CA PHE A 14 2.73 4.86 16.58
C PHE A 14 4.13 4.46 17.04
N ASN A 15 5.18 5.16 16.59
CA ASN A 15 6.55 4.90 17.05
C ASN A 15 7.19 6.20 17.54
N PRO A 16 7.56 6.33 18.83
CA PRO A 16 8.29 7.47 19.31
C PRO A 16 9.79 7.25 19.04
N SER A 17 10.35 8.12 18.20
CA SER A 17 11.79 8.40 18.03
C SER A 17 12.50 7.82 16.80
N THR A 18 13.23 8.75 16.15
CA THR A 18 14.46 8.64 15.34
C THR A 18 14.41 8.49 13.81
N SER A 19 15.03 9.49 13.20
CA SER A 19 15.32 9.75 11.79
C SER A 19 16.32 8.77 11.18
N LEU A 20 16.00 8.26 10.00
CA LEU A 20 16.97 7.61 9.10
C LEU A 20 16.88 8.26 7.72
N HIS A 21 18.00 8.86 7.32
CA HIS A 21 18.23 9.50 6.03
C HIS A 21 18.25 8.43 4.92
N LEU A 22 17.46 8.57 3.86
CA LEU A 22 17.53 7.71 2.67
C LEU A 22 18.32 8.39 1.53
N PRO A 23 19.14 7.67 0.76
CA PRO A 23 19.84 8.19 -0.42
C PRO A 23 18.95 8.18 -1.69
N PRO A 24 19.33 8.88 -2.77
CA PRO A 24 18.47 9.08 -3.94
C PRO A 24 18.32 7.81 -4.78
N ILE A 25 17.09 7.55 -5.22
CA ILE A 25 16.74 6.37 -6.03
C ILE A 25 17.24 6.59 -7.46
N LYS A 26 18.22 5.79 -7.90
CA LYS A 26 18.53 5.63 -9.33
C LYS A 26 17.52 4.67 -9.95
N MET A 27 16.80 5.18 -10.94
CA MET A 27 15.89 4.43 -11.80
C MET A 27 16.67 3.48 -12.71
N THR A 28 17.08 2.34 -12.18
CA THR A 28 17.64 1.22 -12.96
C THR A 28 16.60 0.11 -13.06
N ARG A 29 16.36 -0.29 -14.31
CA ARG A 29 15.56 -1.43 -14.77
C ARG A 29 15.71 -2.65 -13.87
N TRP A 30 14.76 -2.86 -12.96
CA TRP A 30 14.63 -4.10 -12.19
C TRP A 30 14.10 -5.20 -13.10
N PHE A 31 15.01 -5.80 -13.87
CA PHE A 31 14.80 -7.14 -14.39
C PHE A 31 14.60 -8.09 -13.21
N LEU A 32 13.63 -8.99 -13.38
CA LEU A 32 13.30 -10.10 -12.49
C LEU A 32 14.57 -10.86 -12.03
N SER A 33 15.13 -10.48 -10.88
CA SER A 33 15.87 -11.42 -10.07
C SER A 33 14.83 -12.09 -9.19
N SER A 34 14.37 -13.26 -9.63
CA SER A 34 13.59 -14.19 -8.84
C SER A 34 14.42 -14.60 -7.62
N ALA A 35 14.29 -13.83 -6.53
CA ALA A 35 14.52 -14.34 -5.20
C ALA A 35 13.38 -15.33 -4.92
N SER A 36 13.48 -16.51 -5.54
CA SER A 36 12.63 -17.66 -5.27
C SER A 36 12.97 -18.15 -3.86
N SER A 37 12.40 -17.49 -2.85
CA SER A 37 12.11 -18.24 -1.63
C SER A 37 11.10 -19.30 -2.03
N ASN A 38 11.52 -20.57 -2.08
CA ASN A 38 10.64 -21.74 -2.24
C ASN A 38 9.65 -21.92 -1.08
N ALA A 39 9.36 -20.85 -0.33
CA ALA A 39 8.37 -20.84 0.72
C ALA A 39 6.99 -20.87 0.06
N GLN A 40 6.41 -22.07 0.03
CA GLN A 40 5.03 -22.26 -0.37
C GLN A 40 4.14 -21.51 0.63
N LEU A 41 3.38 -20.54 0.13
CA LEU A 41 2.37 -19.82 0.91
C LEU A 41 1.41 -20.82 1.55
N LYS A 42 1.10 -20.61 2.83
CA LYS A 42 0.08 -21.37 3.56
C LYS A 42 -1.08 -20.46 3.93
N GLU A 43 -2.25 -21.06 4.07
CA GLU A 43 -3.37 -20.37 4.71
C GLU A 43 -2.96 -19.93 6.11
N GLY A 44 -3.33 -18.70 6.46
CA GLY A 44 -2.96 -18.04 7.71
C GLY A 44 -1.71 -17.16 7.61
N ASP A 45 -0.84 -17.33 6.61
CA ASP A 45 0.38 -16.52 6.46
C ASP A 45 0.06 -15.03 6.34
N ILE A 46 0.86 -14.19 6.99
CA ILE A 46 0.73 -12.73 6.99
C ILE A 46 1.98 -12.10 6.39
N LEU A 47 1.78 -11.35 5.30
CA LEU A 47 2.80 -10.55 4.64
C LEU A 47 2.63 -9.08 5.03
N ARG A 48 3.75 -8.36 5.14
CA ARG A 48 3.77 -7.00 5.69
C ARG A 48 4.62 -6.06 4.85
N LYS A 49 4.24 -4.79 4.81
CA LYS A 49 5.06 -3.70 4.27
C LYS A 49 4.84 -2.42 5.06
N GLU A 50 5.93 -1.82 5.50
CA GLU A 50 5.91 -0.48 6.10
C GLU A 50 6.19 0.59 5.05
N ARG A 51 5.48 1.72 5.15
CA ARG A 51 5.74 2.90 4.33
C ARG A 51 5.14 4.15 4.97
N SER A 52 5.89 5.25 4.94
CA SER A 52 5.37 6.61 5.07
C SER A 52 5.27 7.26 3.68
N PHE A 53 4.31 8.18 3.52
CA PHE A 53 4.12 8.94 2.29
C PHE A 53 4.43 10.41 2.55
N THR A 54 5.29 10.99 1.72
CA THR A 54 5.68 12.41 1.83
C THR A 54 4.66 13.30 1.11
N TYR A 55 4.83 14.62 1.21
CA TYR A 55 4.04 15.56 0.43
C TYR A 55 4.26 15.39 -1.07
N GLU A 56 5.49 15.11 -1.50
CA GLU A 56 5.82 14.87 -2.91
C GLU A 56 5.09 13.63 -3.45
N ASP A 57 5.06 12.53 -2.70
CA ASP A 57 4.28 11.33 -3.06
C ASP A 57 2.79 11.69 -3.32
N VAL A 58 2.21 12.54 -2.45
CA VAL A 58 0.80 12.98 -2.54
C VAL A 58 0.58 13.89 -3.75
N VAL A 59 1.50 14.83 -4.02
CA VAL A 59 1.43 15.72 -5.18
C VAL A 59 1.55 14.92 -6.49
N GLU A 60 2.53 14.01 -6.58
CA GLU A 60 2.72 13.16 -7.75
C GLU A 60 1.50 12.27 -7.99
N TYR A 61 0.94 11.67 -6.93
CA TYR A 61 -0.27 10.87 -7.04
C TYR A 61 -1.47 11.70 -7.47
N SER A 62 -1.63 12.93 -6.96
CA SER A 62 -2.71 13.83 -7.38
C SER A 62 -2.65 14.14 -8.88
N GLN A 63 -1.45 14.41 -9.40
CA GLN A 63 -1.25 14.65 -10.84
C GLN A 63 -1.56 13.41 -11.68
N LEU A 64 -1.09 12.24 -11.23
CA LEU A 64 -1.28 10.98 -11.97
C LEU A 64 -2.74 10.50 -11.96
N SER A 65 -3.37 10.55 -10.79
CA SER A 65 -4.75 10.08 -10.58
C SER A 65 -5.81 11.10 -10.99
N GLN A 66 -5.41 12.37 -11.15
CA GLN A 66 -6.30 13.52 -11.33
C GLN A 66 -7.22 13.79 -10.12
N ASP A 67 -6.92 13.19 -8.97
CA ASP A 67 -7.58 13.53 -7.70
C ASP A 67 -6.88 14.73 -7.06
N SER A 68 -7.38 15.92 -7.42
CA SER A 68 -6.93 17.22 -6.92
C SER A 68 -7.75 17.75 -5.76
N ASN A 69 -8.46 16.88 -5.03
CA ASN A 69 -9.22 17.30 -3.85
C ASN A 69 -8.32 18.08 -2.87
N PRO A 70 -8.67 19.33 -2.49
CA PRO A 70 -7.80 20.19 -1.68
C PRO A 70 -7.40 19.61 -0.32
N ILE A 71 -8.17 18.68 0.25
CA ILE A 71 -7.82 18.04 1.53
C ILE A 71 -6.48 17.28 1.48
N HIS A 72 -6.01 16.95 0.27
CA HIS A 72 -4.73 16.28 0.06
C HIS A 72 -3.56 17.24 -0.15
N LEU A 73 -3.82 18.47 -0.60
CA LEU A 73 -2.79 19.39 -1.11
C LEU A 73 -2.65 20.67 -0.28
N ASP A 74 -3.67 21.03 0.49
CA ASP A 74 -3.73 22.28 1.24
C ASP A 74 -4.11 22.01 2.71
N SER A 75 -3.19 22.37 3.61
CA SER A 75 -3.36 22.17 5.06
C SER A 75 -4.52 22.96 5.64
N ALA A 76 -4.77 24.18 5.14
CA ALA A 76 -5.86 25.02 5.62
C ALA A 76 -7.22 24.42 5.19
N GLN A 77 -7.34 23.99 3.94
CA GLN A 77 -8.55 23.34 3.42
C GLN A 77 -8.83 22.00 4.13
N ALA A 78 -7.78 21.22 4.42
CA ALA A 78 -7.91 19.98 5.18
C ALA A 78 -8.42 20.25 6.61
N LYS A 79 -7.86 21.28 7.28
CA LYS A 79 -8.27 21.70 8.63
C LYS A 79 -9.70 22.24 8.67
N GLU A 80 -10.10 23.04 7.67
CA GLU A 80 -11.48 23.52 7.52
C GLU A 80 -12.46 22.35 7.33
N SER A 81 -12.02 21.29 6.66
CA SER A 81 -12.78 20.05 6.48
C SER A 81 -12.79 19.13 7.72
N GLY A 82 -12.17 19.54 8.84
CA GLY A 82 -12.17 18.81 10.10
C GLY A 82 -11.03 17.79 10.26
N PHE A 83 -10.05 17.76 9.36
CA PHE A 83 -8.86 16.93 9.51
C PHE A 83 -7.79 17.64 10.36
N LYS A 84 -6.84 16.85 10.91
CA LYS A 84 -5.72 17.40 11.68
C LYS A 84 -4.75 18.18 10.79
N ASP A 85 -4.49 17.65 9.60
CA ASP A 85 -3.65 18.25 8.56
C ASP A 85 -3.97 17.57 7.21
N THR A 86 -3.19 17.86 6.17
CA THR A 86 -3.31 17.21 4.85
C THR A 86 -3.34 15.68 4.96
N VAL A 87 -4.31 15.09 4.27
CA VAL A 87 -4.59 13.65 4.32
C VAL A 87 -3.99 12.99 3.09
N VAL A 88 -3.37 11.83 3.23
CA VAL A 88 -2.89 11.01 2.11
C VAL A 88 -4.10 10.37 1.41
N HIS A 89 -4.12 10.38 0.07
CA HIS A 89 -5.19 9.71 -0.70
C HIS A 89 -5.36 8.25 -0.26
N GLY A 90 -6.60 7.84 0.00
CA GLY A 90 -6.91 6.47 0.43
C GLY A 90 -6.37 5.40 -0.55
N MET A 91 -6.53 5.68 -1.85
CA MET A 91 -6.10 4.78 -2.90
C MET A 91 -4.58 4.72 -3.09
N LEU A 92 -3.84 5.78 -2.71
CA LEU A 92 -2.38 5.79 -2.76
C LEU A 92 -1.77 4.75 -1.82
N TYR A 93 -2.16 4.75 -0.54
CA TYR A 93 -1.67 3.72 0.37
C TYR A 93 -2.35 2.36 0.16
N ALA A 94 -3.57 2.31 -0.40
CA ALA A 94 -4.18 1.03 -0.79
C ALA A 94 -3.39 0.29 -1.88
N ALA A 95 -2.59 1.01 -2.68
CA ALA A 95 -1.69 0.40 -3.68
C ALA A 95 -0.56 -0.46 -3.03
N LEU A 96 -0.36 -0.36 -1.72
CA LEU A 96 0.55 -1.25 -0.99
C LEU A 96 0.09 -2.72 -1.07
N PHE A 97 -1.21 -3.00 -1.10
CA PHE A 97 -1.71 -4.38 -1.13
C PHE A 97 -1.33 -5.13 -2.42
N PRO A 98 -1.65 -4.63 -3.64
CA PRO A 98 -1.18 -5.26 -4.87
C PRO A 98 0.36 -5.25 -4.97
N SER A 99 1.06 -4.25 -4.39
CA SER A 99 2.52 -4.23 -4.35
C SER A 99 3.10 -5.40 -3.52
N ILE A 100 2.56 -5.68 -2.33
CA ILE A 100 2.97 -6.83 -1.49
C ILE A 100 2.74 -8.13 -2.26
N ILE A 101 1.56 -8.28 -2.87
CA ILE A 101 1.20 -9.50 -3.59
C ILE A 101 2.11 -9.71 -4.79
N ALA A 102 2.32 -8.69 -5.62
CA ALA A 102 3.17 -8.80 -6.80
C ALA A 102 4.64 -9.09 -6.45
N PHE A 103 5.12 -8.57 -5.32
CA PHE A 103 6.48 -8.83 -4.84
C PHE A 103 6.67 -10.30 -4.42
N HIS A 104 5.72 -10.86 -3.65
CA HIS A 104 5.83 -12.24 -3.16
C HIS A 104 5.33 -13.29 -4.16
N PHE A 105 4.42 -12.92 -5.07
CA PHE A 105 3.80 -13.81 -6.04
C PHE A 105 3.84 -13.20 -7.45
N PRO A 106 5.01 -13.19 -8.12
CA PRO A 106 5.11 -12.79 -9.51
C PRO A 106 4.12 -13.58 -10.39
N GLY A 107 3.33 -12.88 -11.18
CA GLY A 107 2.29 -13.49 -12.04
C GLY A 107 0.95 -13.77 -11.34
N ALA A 108 0.79 -13.40 -10.07
CA ALA A 108 -0.52 -13.40 -9.42
C ALA A 108 -1.45 -12.36 -10.09
N ILE A 109 -2.73 -12.74 -10.22
CA ILE A 109 -3.77 -11.86 -10.77
C ILE A 109 -4.58 -11.29 -9.60
N TYR A 110 -4.62 -9.97 -9.49
CA TYR A 110 -5.38 -9.25 -8.48
C TYR A 110 -6.82 -9.02 -8.98
N VAL A 111 -7.73 -9.93 -8.62
CA VAL A 111 -9.07 -10.02 -9.24
C VAL A 111 -10.11 -9.08 -8.62
N SER A 112 -10.06 -8.86 -7.31
CA SER A 112 -11.08 -8.09 -6.60
C SER A 112 -10.55 -7.52 -5.29
N GLN A 113 -11.06 -6.35 -4.91
CA GLN A 113 -10.73 -5.68 -3.66
C GLN A 113 -11.96 -4.98 -3.09
N THR A 114 -12.13 -5.04 -1.78
CA THR A 114 -13.08 -4.23 -1.02
C THR A 114 -12.30 -3.44 0.02
N LEU A 115 -12.56 -2.13 0.09
CA LEU A 115 -11.85 -1.22 0.99
C LEU A 115 -12.83 -0.49 1.92
N GLN A 116 -12.37 -0.22 3.14
CA GLN A 116 -13.01 0.68 4.08
C GLN A 116 -11.94 1.59 4.69
N PHE A 117 -12.05 2.88 4.47
CA PHE A 117 -11.12 3.88 5.02
C PHE A 117 -11.65 4.36 6.37
N LYS A 118 -11.20 3.71 7.45
CA LYS A 118 -11.75 3.92 8.81
C LYS A 118 -11.18 5.13 9.53
N ALA A 119 -9.97 5.56 9.17
CA ALA A 119 -9.30 6.71 9.77
C ALA A 119 -8.44 7.41 8.71
N PRO A 120 -8.35 8.76 8.76
CA PRO A 120 -7.48 9.50 7.86
C PRO A 120 -6.01 9.26 8.20
N VAL A 121 -5.19 9.16 7.17
CA VAL A 121 -3.73 9.08 7.25
C VAL A 121 -3.18 10.45 6.88
N CYS A 122 -2.31 11.00 7.71
CA CYS A 122 -1.62 12.26 7.42
C CYS A 122 -0.28 11.96 6.75
N ILE A 123 0.28 12.97 6.09
CA ILE A 123 1.63 12.93 5.55
C ILE A 123 2.62 12.53 6.66
N ASP A 124 3.64 11.77 6.28
CA ASP A 124 4.72 11.22 7.13
C ASP A 124 4.29 10.19 8.18
N ASP A 125 3.00 9.90 8.33
CA ASP A 125 2.55 8.78 9.16
C ASP A 125 3.16 7.46 8.68
N ASN A 126 3.70 6.67 9.61
CA ASN A 126 4.16 5.32 9.29
C ASN A 126 2.97 4.36 9.22
N LEU A 127 2.78 3.74 8.06
CA LEU A 127 1.74 2.74 7.83
C LEU A 127 2.33 1.34 7.79
N LEU A 128 1.66 0.40 8.47
CA LEU A 128 1.85 -1.03 8.25
C LEU A 128 0.69 -1.55 7.41
N ALA A 129 1.00 -1.95 6.18
CA ALA A 129 0.09 -2.73 5.36
C ALA A 129 0.31 -4.22 5.62
N GLU A 130 -0.76 -4.93 5.97
CA GLU A 130 -0.77 -6.38 6.16
C GLU A 130 -1.69 -7.06 5.15
N VAL A 131 -1.23 -8.19 4.61
CA VAL A 131 -1.94 -9.06 3.69
C VAL A 131 -1.94 -10.46 4.28
N GLN A 132 -3.12 -10.97 4.64
CA GLN A 132 -3.27 -12.35 5.12
C GLN A 132 -3.81 -13.26 4.02
N ALA A 133 -3.18 -14.42 3.84
CA ALA A 133 -3.72 -15.50 3.03
C ALA A 133 -4.84 -16.21 3.79
N LEU A 134 -6.09 -16.06 3.36
CA LEU A 134 -7.23 -16.72 4.00
C LEU A 134 -7.52 -18.10 3.42
N GLU A 135 -7.42 -18.21 2.10
CA GLU A 135 -7.72 -19.44 1.37
C GLU A 135 -6.83 -19.54 0.14
N LEU A 136 -6.30 -20.74 -0.12
CA LEU A 136 -5.50 -21.02 -1.31
C LEU A 136 -6.24 -21.98 -2.22
N ARG A 137 -6.54 -21.52 -3.43
CA ARG A 137 -7.20 -22.33 -4.45
C ARG A 137 -6.27 -22.57 -5.64
N GLU A 138 -6.15 -23.84 -6.00
CA GLU A 138 -5.57 -24.21 -7.28
C GLU A 138 -6.40 -23.63 -8.41
N HIS A 139 -5.71 -23.03 -9.38
CA HIS A 139 -6.35 -22.45 -10.55
C HIS A 139 -6.88 -23.57 -11.45
N ARG A 140 -8.15 -23.96 -11.27
CA ARG A 140 -8.86 -24.78 -12.26
C ARG A 140 -9.14 -23.88 -13.47
N GLN A 141 -8.42 -24.13 -14.57
CA GLN A 141 -8.49 -23.33 -15.80
C GLN A 141 -9.92 -22.95 -16.17
N LYS A 142 -10.19 -21.64 -16.18
CA LYS A 142 -11.37 -21.02 -16.81
C LYS A 142 -10.97 -19.66 -17.40
N TYR A 143 -9.99 -19.68 -18.30
CA TYR A 143 -9.78 -18.64 -19.30
C TYR A 143 -9.26 -19.31 -20.56
#